data_AF-A0A0N1ANV9-F1
#
_entry.id   AF-A0A0N1ANV9-F1
#
_cell.length_a   1.000
_cell.length_b   1.000
_cell.length_c   1.000
_cell.angle_alpha   90.00
_cell.angle_beta   90.00
_cell.angle_gamma   90.00
#
_symmetry.space_group_name_H-M   'P 1'
#
loop_
_entity.id
_entity.type
_entity.pdbx_description
1 polymer ?
#
loop_
_entity_poly.entity_id
_entity_poly.type
_entity_poly.pdbx_seq_one_letter_code
_entity_poly.pdbx_strand_id
1 'polypeptide(L)'
;MSTADTHAGGSSAGGASAPFARGTVLALLLVGAALFVGLLWFLGHSASPANNGGGHASGRGLNGYAALAALAQEDGYTVARTRSESGMEQPGVLVLTPLPDADGKAIARIVDKRRTIGPTVIITPKWQASLLPRKEKRPRGWTRINGVSLAQWPGFADDVTVSLNGEKGAQGHGWRTADGRSGPLPNDKLVVSGTGQALVPLVTTSDGRTLAAYRDDNGYYPSLDRLADVEPPTVEPSGPEGEDGGRNMDLHPVILVFEPDLMDNYGLANRPTAMLALDILHAAAVDSGSRAITFDLSLAGLGGRPNLLTLAFEPPFLAATVGLLLTLLAVGWRAFCRFGPPRTAPPSIPPGKTTLVANSAALIRRAGRLHLLTVPFVDALRERLVARLGLRRGAAAEQVDPLIDAHLARLHPDSMPFSIAAAQLAAAHRPADAVRAAQALHTLEKDLA
;
A
#
# COMPACT_ATOMS: atom_id res chain seq x y z
N MET A 1 -12.60 -66.96 -9.72
CA MET A 1 -13.41 -66.74 -10.93
C MET A 1 -14.74 -66.18 -10.47
N SER A 2 -14.88 -64.86 -10.36
CA SER A 2 -15.14 -63.87 -11.42
C SER A 2 -16.61 -63.41 -11.28
N THR A 3 -16.82 -62.23 -10.69
CA THR A 3 -17.47 -61.03 -11.30
C THR A 3 -19.00 -61.12 -11.35
N ALA A 4 -19.80 -60.14 -10.92
CA ALA A 4 -19.57 -58.71 -11.01
C ALA A 4 -20.35 -57.93 -9.95
N ASP A 5 -19.68 -56.88 -9.48
CA ASP A 5 -20.20 -55.77 -8.70
C ASP A 5 -21.42 -55.10 -9.36
N THR A 6 -22.44 -54.81 -8.56
CA THR A 6 -23.48 -53.84 -8.93
C THR A 6 -23.43 -52.68 -7.96
N HIS A 7 -22.84 -51.58 -8.44
CA HIS A 7 -22.77 -50.29 -7.78
C HIS A 7 -24.17 -49.76 -7.44
N ALA A 8 -24.55 -49.84 -6.16
CA ALA A 8 -25.58 -48.97 -5.60
C ALA A 8 -24.96 -47.61 -5.31
N GLY A 9 -25.06 -46.69 -6.27
CA GLY A 9 -24.69 -45.29 -6.12
C GLY A 9 -25.58 -44.62 -5.08
N GLY A 10 -25.14 -44.65 -3.82
CA GLY A 10 -25.61 -43.71 -2.81
C GLY A 10 -25.10 -42.32 -3.18
N SER A 11 -25.94 -41.52 -3.84
CA SER A 11 -25.71 -40.08 -3.95
C SER A 11 -25.86 -39.47 -2.57
N SER A 12 -24.75 -39.38 -1.86
CA SER A 12 -24.58 -38.53 -0.70
C SER A 12 -25.08 -37.13 -1.06
N ALA A 13 -26.11 -36.67 -0.36
CA ALA A 13 -26.53 -35.28 -0.39
C ALA A 13 -25.33 -34.43 0.01
N GLY A 14 -24.68 -33.81 -0.98
CA GLY A 14 -23.66 -32.80 -0.76
C GLY A 14 -24.32 -31.66 -0.01
N GLY A 15 -24.15 -31.63 1.32
CA GLY A 15 -24.40 -30.44 2.09
C GLY A 15 -23.59 -29.33 1.43
N ALA A 16 -24.28 -28.30 0.94
CA ALA A 16 -23.63 -27.14 0.36
C ALA A 16 -22.79 -26.48 1.46
N SER A 17 -21.52 -26.87 1.54
CA SER A 17 -20.50 -26.19 2.32
C SER A 17 -20.49 -24.74 1.86
N ALA A 18 -20.52 -23.81 2.83
CA ALA A 18 -20.30 -22.40 2.55
C ALA A 18 -19.10 -22.28 1.57
N PRO A 19 -19.16 -21.40 0.56
CA PRO A 19 -18.16 -21.36 -0.52
C PRO A 19 -16.73 -21.19 -0.01
N PHE A 20 -16.57 -20.71 1.24
CA PHE A 20 -15.34 -20.76 2.00
C PHE A 20 -15.62 -21.17 3.45
N ALA A 21 -14.82 -22.07 4.00
CA ALA A 21 -14.87 -22.39 5.43
C ALA A 21 -14.47 -21.14 6.25
N ARG A 22 -15.12 -20.92 7.40
CA ARG A 22 -14.85 -19.75 8.27
C ARG A 22 -13.37 -19.63 8.63
N GLY A 23 -12.71 -20.76 8.89
CA GLY A 23 -11.28 -20.83 9.14
C GLY A 23 -10.43 -20.39 7.95
N THR A 24 -10.83 -20.71 6.71
CA THR A 24 -10.13 -20.30 5.49
C THR A 24 -10.21 -18.79 5.27
N VAL A 25 -11.37 -18.18 5.48
CA VAL A 25 -11.54 -16.71 5.36
C VAL A 25 -10.73 -15.98 6.43
N LEU A 26 -10.76 -16.47 7.67
CA LEU A 26 -9.98 -15.90 8.77
C LEU A 26 -8.46 -16.04 8.53
N ALA A 27 -8.02 -17.22 8.06
CA ALA A 27 -6.61 -17.45 7.74
C ALA A 27 -6.13 -16.54 6.60
N LEU A 28 -6.92 -16.36 5.54
CA LEU A 28 -6.57 -15.47 4.43
C LEU A 28 -6.40 -14.01 4.89
N LEU A 29 -7.28 -13.55 5.79
CA LEU A 29 -7.18 -12.21 6.39
C LEU A 29 -5.94 -12.03 7.26
N LEU A 30 -5.66 -13.01 8.13
CA LEU A 30 -4.49 -12.95 8.99
C LEU A 30 -3.20 -12.96 8.18
N VAL A 31 -3.13 -13.78 7.12
CA VAL A 31 -2.00 -13.79 6.20
C VAL A 31 -1.88 -12.46 5.47
N GLY A 32 -2.99 -11.90 4.97
CA GLY A 32 -3.00 -10.58 4.31
C GLY A 32 -2.53 -9.46 5.24
N ALA A 33 -3.00 -9.43 6.49
CA ALA A 33 -2.58 -8.46 7.49
C ALA A 33 -1.09 -8.63 7.86
N ALA A 34 -0.62 -9.87 8.02
CA ALA A 34 0.79 -10.16 8.31
C ALA A 34 1.70 -9.75 7.14
N LEU A 35 1.30 -10.02 5.90
CA LEU A 35 2.02 -9.58 4.71
C LEU A 35 2.05 -8.05 4.59
N PHE A 36 0.96 -7.36 4.94
CA PHE A 36 0.90 -5.90 4.96
C PHE A 36 1.85 -5.31 6.01
N VAL A 37 1.85 -5.84 7.24
CA VAL A 37 2.81 -5.46 8.28
C VAL A 37 4.25 -5.76 7.84
N GLY A 38 4.49 -6.91 7.21
CA GLY A 38 5.80 -7.26 6.65
C GLY A 38 6.26 -6.30 5.56
N LEU A 39 5.36 -5.86 4.67
CA LEU A 39 5.63 -4.85 3.65
C LEU A 39 5.99 -3.50 4.27
N LEU A 40 5.18 -3.02 5.23
CA LEU A 40 5.47 -1.78 5.97
C LEU A 40 6.81 -1.87 6.70
N TRP A 41 7.10 -3.01 7.33
CA TRP A 41 8.37 -3.26 8.00
C TRP A 41 9.54 -3.21 7.03
N PHE A 42 9.43 -3.87 5.87
CA PHE A 42 10.45 -3.89 4.83
C PHE A 42 10.69 -2.48 4.26
N LEU A 43 9.62 -1.72 3.98
CA LEU A 43 9.74 -0.32 3.60
C LEU A 43 10.31 0.54 4.73
N GLY A 44 9.96 0.31 5.99
CA GLY A 44 10.53 1.04 7.12
C GLY A 44 12.02 0.77 7.32
N HIS A 45 12.47 -0.47 7.04
CA HIS A 45 13.83 -0.94 7.33
C HIS A 45 14.76 -1.02 6.11
N SER A 46 14.29 -0.73 4.89
CA SER A 46 15.15 -0.62 3.72
C SER A 46 16.00 0.66 3.84
N ALA A 47 17.11 0.59 4.58
CA ALA A 47 18.02 1.70 4.72
C ALA A 47 18.77 1.93 3.39
N SER A 48 18.69 3.16 2.87
CA SER A 48 19.56 3.57 1.77
C SER A 48 21.03 3.35 2.18
N PRO A 49 21.87 2.80 1.29
CA PRO A 49 23.30 2.65 1.55
C PRO A 49 23.90 3.97 2.02
N ALA A 50 24.74 3.94 3.07
CA ALA A 50 25.34 5.15 3.62
C ALA A 50 26.14 5.95 2.56
N ASN A 51 26.76 5.28 1.60
CA ASN A 51 27.40 5.91 0.45
C ASN A 51 26.54 5.71 -0.81
N ASN A 52 25.56 6.59 -1.00
CA ASN A 52 24.61 6.58 -2.13
C ASN A 52 24.95 7.65 -3.20
N GLY A 53 26.07 8.36 -3.07
CA GLY A 53 26.42 9.48 -3.96
C GLY A 53 25.78 10.82 -3.60
N GLY A 54 25.09 10.92 -2.46
CA GLY A 54 24.49 12.14 -1.95
C GLY A 54 25.49 13.08 -1.28
N GLY A 55 25.08 14.35 -1.17
CA GLY A 55 25.85 15.42 -0.52
C GLY A 55 25.70 15.39 0.99
N HIS A 56 26.38 14.44 1.65
CA HIS A 56 26.35 14.27 3.10
C HIS A 56 27.65 13.61 3.62
N ALA A 57 27.84 13.55 4.93
CA ALA A 57 29.07 13.06 5.58
C ALA A 57 29.40 11.56 5.41
N SER A 58 28.49 10.78 4.82
CA SER A 58 28.77 9.40 4.40
C SER A 58 29.05 9.26 2.89
N GLY A 59 28.94 10.37 2.15
CA GLY A 59 29.08 10.43 0.70
C GLY A 59 30.55 10.59 0.32
N ARG A 60 31.05 9.65 -0.50
CA ARG A 60 32.45 9.65 -0.99
C ARG A 60 32.61 10.21 -2.40
N GLY A 61 31.51 10.63 -3.04
CA GLY A 61 31.53 11.34 -4.31
C GLY A 61 32.05 12.77 -4.16
N LEU A 62 32.25 13.48 -5.27
CA LEU A 62 32.80 14.84 -5.27
C LEU A 62 31.99 15.79 -4.37
N ASN A 63 30.66 15.72 -4.49
CA ASN A 63 29.70 16.53 -3.75
C ASN A 63 29.45 16.08 -2.29
N GLY A 64 30.14 15.04 -1.80
CA GLY A 64 29.96 14.50 -0.45
C GLY A 64 30.88 15.15 0.60
N TYR A 65 30.71 14.80 1.87
CA TYR A 65 31.47 15.38 3.00
C TYR A 65 32.20 14.33 3.84
N ALA A 66 32.44 13.14 3.30
CA ALA A 66 33.15 12.08 4.02
C ALA A 66 34.60 12.46 4.34
N ALA A 67 35.26 13.23 3.47
CA ALA A 67 36.61 13.73 3.71
C ALA A 67 36.63 14.77 4.83
N LEU A 68 35.62 15.65 4.93
CA LEU A 68 35.50 16.61 6.03
C LEU A 68 35.40 15.89 7.38
N ALA A 69 34.53 14.89 7.45
CA ALA A 69 34.35 14.08 8.65
C ALA A 69 35.63 13.30 9.03
N ALA A 70 36.37 12.77 8.04
CA ALA A 70 37.64 12.11 8.29
C ALA A 70 38.72 13.08 8.74
N LEU A 71 38.81 14.25 8.10
CA LEU A 71 39.77 15.31 8.42
C LEU A 71 39.57 15.83 9.85
N ALA A 72 38.32 16.12 10.24
CA ALA A 72 38.00 16.52 11.61
C ALA A 72 38.35 15.43 12.63
N GLN A 73 38.12 14.15 12.29
CA GLN A 73 38.45 13.04 13.17
C GLN A 73 39.97 12.88 13.37
N GLU A 74 40.75 13.00 12.29
CA GLU A 74 42.22 12.99 12.36
C GLU A 74 42.79 14.20 13.11
N ASP A 75 42.10 15.34 13.07
CA ASP A 75 42.43 16.53 13.86
C ASP A 75 42.06 16.40 15.36
N GLY A 76 41.40 15.30 15.74
CA GLY A 76 41.14 14.94 17.14
C GLY A 76 39.72 15.26 17.62
N TYR A 77 38.77 15.53 16.72
CA TYR A 77 37.36 15.61 17.07
C TYR A 77 36.72 14.22 17.21
N THR A 78 35.80 14.09 18.16
CA THR A 78 34.87 12.96 18.19
C THR A 78 33.79 13.19 17.14
N VAL A 79 33.82 12.41 16.05
CA VAL A 79 32.90 12.58 14.92
C VAL A 79 31.77 11.55 14.96
N ALA A 80 30.54 12.04 15.03
CA ALA A 80 29.32 11.25 14.97
C ALA A 80 28.52 11.52 13.68
N ARG A 81 27.67 10.57 13.29
CA ARG A 81 26.71 10.73 12.19
C ARG A 81 25.35 10.29 12.68
N THR A 82 24.33 11.15 12.56
CA THR A 82 22.97 10.87 13.03
C THR A 82 21.97 10.89 11.88
N ARG A 83 20.89 10.12 12.04
CA ARG A 83 19.70 10.11 11.16
C ARG A 83 18.43 10.46 11.94
N SER A 84 18.57 10.86 13.19
CA SER A 84 17.48 11.12 14.14
C SER A 84 17.66 12.45 14.82
N GLU A 85 16.54 13.08 15.18
CA GLU A 85 16.49 14.36 15.90
C GLU A 85 17.23 14.28 17.25
N SER A 86 16.99 13.22 18.03
CA SER A 86 17.69 13.02 19.32
C SER A 86 19.22 12.96 19.20
N GLY A 87 19.74 12.49 18.07
CA GLY A 87 21.18 12.47 17.82
C GLY A 87 21.75 13.83 17.43
N MET A 88 20.92 14.80 17.05
CA MET A 88 21.34 16.19 16.78
C MET A 88 21.41 17.04 18.06
N GLU A 89 20.79 16.58 19.14
CA GLU A 89 20.72 17.27 20.43
C GLU A 89 21.92 16.99 21.33
N GLN A 90 23.06 16.63 20.73
CA GLN A 90 24.31 16.36 21.43
C GLN A 90 25.18 17.62 21.49
N PRO A 91 25.91 17.90 22.59
CA PRO A 91 26.85 19.03 22.65
C PRO A 91 27.93 18.97 21.55
N GLY A 92 28.52 20.12 21.21
CA GLY A 92 29.50 20.26 20.12
C GLY A 92 28.89 20.80 18.84
N VAL A 93 29.63 20.77 17.73
CA VAL A 93 29.18 21.35 16.45
C VAL A 93 28.22 20.40 15.73
N LEU A 94 27.07 20.89 15.29
CA LEU A 94 26.17 20.17 14.38
C LEU A 94 26.38 20.67 12.95
N VAL A 95 26.70 19.76 12.03
CA VAL A 95 26.80 20.06 10.60
C VAL A 95 25.56 19.55 9.89
N LEU A 96 24.81 20.47 9.29
CA LEU A 96 23.62 20.20 8.48
C LEU A 96 23.98 20.30 7.00
N THR A 97 23.57 19.31 6.21
CA THR A 97 23.70 19.32 4.74
C THR A 97 22.32 19.08 4.11
N PRO A 98 21.37 20.03 4.23
CA PRO A 98 20.01 19.81 3.77
C PRO A 98 19.92 19.73 2.25
N LEU A 99 18.98 18.95 1.74
CA LEU A 99 18.67 18.90 0.29
C LEU A 99 18.07 20.24 -0.19
N PRO A 100 18.14 20.54 -1.51
CA PRO A 100 17.56 21.75 -2.10
C PRO A 100 16.11 22.03 -1.68
N ASP A 101 15.30 20.98 -1.58
CA ASP A 101 13.87 20.98 -1.29
C ASP A 101 13.54 20.55 0.16
N ALA A 102 14.53 20.58 1.06
CA ALA A 102 14.30 20.31 2.48
C ALA A 102 13.28 21.30 3.08
N ASP A 103 12.45 20.84 4.03
CA ASP A 103 11.48 21.70 4.72
C ASP A 103 12.21 22.77 5.54
N GLY A 104 12.16 24.03 5.08
CA GLY A 104 12.77 25.17 5.75
C GLY A 104 12.31 25.30 7.21
N LYS A 105 11.03 25.07 7.50
CA LYS A 105 10.54 25.12 8.89
C LYS A 105 11.16 24.04 9.77
N ALA A 106 11.53 22.89 9.22
CA ALA A 106 12.26 21.87 9.97
C ALA A 106 13.69 22.31 10.27
N ILE A 107 14.37 22.93 9.29
CA ILE A 107 15.70 23.51 9.48
C ILE A 107 15.66 24.58 10.58
N ALA A 108 14.69 25.51 10.53
CA ALA A 108 14.51 26.55 11.53
C ALA A 108 14.31 25.96 12.94
N ARG A 109 13.42 24.99 13.11
CA ARG A 109 13.20 24.33 14.41
C ARG A 109 14.47 23.69 14.97
N ILE A 110 15.25 23.01 14.12
CA ILE A 110 16.53 22.39 14.53
C ILE A 110 17.50 23.48 14.95
N VAL A 111 17.68 24.51 14.14
CA VAL A 111 18.60 25.61 14.41
C VAL A 111 18.23 26.35 15.70
N ASP A 112 16.96 26.73 15.87
CA ASP A 112 16.47 27.44 17.06
C ASP A 112 16.75 26.65 18.35
N LYS A 113 16.48 25.35 18.33
CA LYS A 113 16.78 24.46 19.46
C LYS A 113 18.27 24.40 19.74
N ARG A 114 19.08 24.30 18.69
CA ARG A 114 20.54 24.20 18.76
C ARG A 114 21.23 25.44 19.30
N ARG A 115 20.61 26.63 19.19
CA ARG A 115 21.17 27.87 19.74
C ARG A 115 21.50 27.79 21.23
N THR A 116 20.90 26.86 21.98
CA THR A 116 21.16 26.63 23.42
C THR A 116 21.92 25.33 23.72
N ILE A 117 22.28 24.54 22.70
CA ILE A 117 22.94 23.22 22.84
C ILE A 117 24.36 23.25 22.28
N GLY A 118 24.55 23.90 21.14
CA GLY A 118 25.85 24.03 20.51
C GLY A 118 25.81 24.66 19.11
N PRO A 119 26.97 25.03 18.57
CA PRO A 119 27.12 25.66 17.26
C PRO A 119 26.46 24.83 16.15
N THR A 120 25.95 25.51 15.12
CA THR A 120 25.37 24.86 13.94
C THR A 120 25.98 25.41 12.66
N VAL A 121 26.54 24.53 11.83
CA VAL A 121 27.06 24.84 10.49
C VAL A 121 26.10 24.27 9.47
N ILE A 122 25.46 25.13 8.69
CA ILE A 122 24.56 24.75 7.60
C ILE A 122 25.31 24.94 6.29
N ILE A 123 25.50 23.85 5.55
CA ILE A 123 26.14 23.88 4.23
C ILE A 123 25.05 23.80 3.17
N THR A 124 24.97 24.81 2.31
CA THR A 124 23.93 24.87 1.28
C THR A 124 24.21 23.92 0.12
N PRO A 125 23.17 23.37 -0.53
CA PRO A 125 23.34 22.50 -1.68
C PRO A 125 23.74 23.30 -2.92
N LYS A 126 24.56 22.67 -3.75
CA LYS A 126 24.99 23.18 -5.06
C LYS A 126 24.92 22.09 -6.10
N TRP A 127 25.64 20.98 -5.92
CA TRP A 127 25.76 19.98 -6.97
C TRP A 127 24.60 19.01 -7.04
N GLN A 128 23.97 18.92 -8.22
CA GLN A 128 23.09 17.80 -8.55
C GLN A 128 23.96 16.64 -9.05
N ALA A 129 24.11 15.60 -8.24
CA ALA A 129 24.95 14.46 -8.56
C ALA A 129 24.14 13.15 -8.71
N SER A 130 24.61 12.26 -9.57
CA SER A 130 24.07 10.89 -9.69
C SER A 130 25.18 9.85 -9.62
N LEU A 131 24.84 8.64 -9.15
CA LEU A 131 25.76 7.51 -9.18
C LEU A 131 26.08 7.11 -10.61
N LEU A 132 27.34 6.73 -10.84
CA LEU A 132 27.73 6.18 -12.12
C LEU A 132 27.08 4.80 -12.37
N PRO A 133 26.62 4.52 -13.60
CA PRO A 133 26.13 3.20 -13.98
C PRO A 133 27.17 2.12 -13.71
N ARG A 134 26.74 0.95 -13.21
CA ARG A 134 27.63 -0.19 -12.92
C ARG A 134 28.48 -0.64 -14.12
N LYS A 135 28.02 -0.36 -15.34
CA LYS A 135 28.71 -0.69 -16.59
C LYS A 135 30.02 0.10 -16.78
N GLU A 136 30.19 1.24 -16.12
CA GLU A 136 31.36 2.11 -16.30
C GLU A 136 32.63 1.65 -15.56
N LYS A 137 32.62 0.48 -14.88
CA LYS A 137 33.77 -0.12 -14.14
C LYS A 137 34.56 0.88 -13.27
N ARG A 138 33.89 1.86 -12.64
CA ARG A 138 34.50 2.80 -11.70
C ARG A 138 34.35 2.32 -10.24
N PRO A 139 35.19 2.79 -9.31
CA PRO A 139 35.04 2.46 -7.89
C PRO A 139 33.66 2.84 -7.37
N ARG A 140 33.16 2.06 -6.39
CA ARG A 140 31.85 2.30 -5.77
C ARG A 140 31.80 3.69 -5.11
N GLY A 141 30.71 4.41 -5.33
CA GLY A 141 30.47 5.73 -4.73
C GLY A 141 30.96 6.91 -5.56
N TRP A 142 31.58 6.67 -6.73
CA TRP A 142 31.85 7.74 -7.68
C TRP A 142 30.55 8.33 -8.20
N THR A 143 30.52 9.66 -8.28
CA THR A 143 29.37 10.44 -8.73
C THR A 143 29.71 11.21 -9.99
N ARG A 144 28.70 11.46 -10.81
CA ARG A 144 28.73 12.43 -11.91
C ARG A 144 27.93 13.65 -11.48
N ILE A 145 28.53 14.82 -11.64
CA ILE A 145 27.82 16.10 -11.51
C ILE A 145 27.02 16.33 -12.79
N ASN A 146 25.71 16.50 -12.65
CA ASN A 146 24.78 16.70 -13.78
C ASN A 146 24.30 18.15 -13.90
N GLY A 147 24.46 18.96 -12.85
CA GLY A 147 23.98 20.33 -12.82
C GLY A 147 24.12 20.96 -11.44
N VAL A 148 23.42 22.08 -11.26
CA VAL A 148 23.37 22.83 -10.00
C VAL A 148 21.92 22.93 -9.51
N SER A 149 21.72 22.80 -8.21
CA SER A 149 20.43 23.00 -7.53
C SER A 149 20.69 23.72 -6.21
N LEU A 150 20.13 24.92 -6.07
CA LEU A 150 20.31 25.80 -4.91
C LEU A 150 19.23 25.54 -3.84
N ALA A 151 19.49 26.02 -2.64
CA ALA A 151 18.54 25.98 -1.52
C ALA A 151 17.22 26.68 -1.85
N GLN A 152 16.09 26.03 -1.52
CA GLN A 152 14.74 26.58 -1.56
C GLN A 152 14.03 26.23 -0.25
N TRP A 153 14.35 26.98 0.81
CA TRP A 153 13.96 26.64 2.18
C TRP A 153 13.01 27.69 2.79
N PRO A 154 11.78 27.85 2.27
CA PRO A 154 10.84 28.82 2.82
C PRO A 154 10.59 28.56 4.31
N GLY A 155 10.68 29.61 5.12
CA GLY A 155 10.56 29.53 6.57
C GLY A 155 11.88 29.34 7.32
N PHE A 156 13.02 29.37 6.62
CA PHE A 156 14.35 29.42 7.24
C PHE A 156 15.24 30.43 6.53
N ALA A 157 15.79 31.38 7.31
CA ALA A 157 16.65 32.45 6.80
C ALA A 157 16.05 33.18 5.59
N ASP A 158 14.75 33.50 5.67
CA ASP A 158 14.00 34.16 4.58
C ASP A 158 14.56 35.57 4.26
N ASP A 159 15.38 36.13 5.15
CA ASP A 159 16.13 37.38 4.96
C ASP A 159 17.46 37.21 4.19
N VAL A 160 17.83 35.97 3.83
CA VAL A 160 19.04 35.63 3.09
C VAL A 160 18.70 35.19 1.67
N THR A 161 19.33 35.84 0.69
CA THR A 161 19.25 35.44 -0.71
C THR A 161 20.47 34.60 -1.08
N VAL A 162 20.23 33.37 -1.54
CA VAL A 162 21.27 32.49 -2.11
C VAL A 162 21.25 32.63 -3.62
N SER A 163 22.40 32.97 -4.22
CA SER A 163 22.52 33.22 -5.65
C SER A 163 23.70 32.46 -6.27
N LEU A 164 23.54 32.05 -7.53
CA LEU A 164 24.61 31.49 -8.36
C LEU A 164 25.28 32.63 -9.14
N ASN A 165 26.60 32.71 -9.08
CA ASN A 165 27.50 33.67 -9.70
C ASN A 165 27.36 35.14 -9.24
N GLY A 166 26.36 35.46 -8.42
CA GLY A 166 26.08 36.83 -7.97
C GLY A 166 25.62 37.75 -9.10
N GLU A 167 25.41 39.04 -8.79
CA GLU A 167 24.91 40.03 -9.76
C GLU A 167 25.93 40.45 -10.83
N LYS A 168 27.23 40.36 -10.52
CA LYS A 168 28.31 40.87 -11.40
C LYS A 168 28.86 39.87 -12.42
N GLY A 169 28.39 38.62 -12.43
CA GLY A 169 28.67 37.63 -13.47
C GLY A 169 30.11 37.59 -13.99
N ALA A 170 31.05 37.08 -13.21
CA ALA A 170 32.39 36.69 -13.63
C ALA A 170 32.96 35.71 -12.58
N GLN A 171 34.02 34.99 -12.92
CA GLN A 171 34.57 33.89 -12.11
C GLN A 171 34.80 34.26 -10.64
N GLY A 172 34.71 33.27 -9.74
CA GLY A 172 35.01 33.40 -8.30
C GLY A 172 36.38 33.97 -8.00
N HIS A 173 37.36 33.58 -8.82
CA HIS A 173 38.78 33.79 -8.58
C HIS A 173 39.22 33.20 -7.23
N GLY A 174 38.62 32.06 -6.87
CA GLY A 174 38.87 31.38 -5.61
C GLY A 174 38.17 32.02 -4.41
N TRP A 175 38.58 31.55 -3.24
CA TRP A 175 38.15 32.06 -1.94
C TRP A 175 39.27 32.88 -1.30
N ARG A 176 38.88 33.79 -0.41
CA ARG A 176 39.76 34.63 0.41
C ARG A 176 39.19 34.76 1.82
N THR A 177 40.06 34.86 2.80
CA THR A 177 39.75 35.16 4.20
C THR A 177 40.24 36.56 4.57
N ALA A 178 39.74 37.09 5.67
CA ALA A 178 40.08 38.45 6.11
C ALA A 178 41.58 38.58 6.49
N ASP A 179 42.18 37.52 7.04
CA ASP A 179 43.62 37.41 7.33
C ASP A 179 44.52 37.33 6.07
N GLY A 180 43.94 37.43 4.87
CA GLY A 180 44.65 37.48 3.60
C GLY A 180 44.97 36.12 2.97
N ARG A 181 44.61 34.99 3.59
CA ARG A 181 44.76 33.68 2.94
C ARG A 181 43.79 33.54 1.77
N SER A 182 44.15 32.69 0.81
CA SER A 182 43.33 32.40 -0.36
C SER A 182 43.59 31.00 -0.90
N GLY A 183 42.66 30.52 -1.72
CA GLY A 183 42.77 29.24 -2.40
C GLY A 183 41.78 29.12 -3.56
N PRO A 184 41.94 28.10 -4.42
CA PRO A 184 41.07 27.92 -5.59
C PRO A 184 39.70 27.35 -5.19
N LEU A 185 38.67 27.69 -5.96
CA LEU A 185 37.42 26.91 -5.99
C LEU A 185 37.53 25.85 -7.10
N PRO A 186 37.04 24.62 -6.89
CA PRO A 186 37.03 23.56 -7.90
C PRO A 186 36.32 23.96 -9.20
N ASN A 187 35.26 24.77 -9.09
CA ASN A 187 34.59 25.37 -10.23
C ASN A 187 34.32 26.86 -10.03
N ASP A 188 35.29 27.67 -10.44
CA ASP A 188 35.23 29.14 -10.37
C ASP A 188 34.14 29.77 -11.27
N LYS A 189 33.47 29.01 -12.15
CA LYS A 189 32.41 29.53 -13.04
C LYS A 189 31.00 29.35 -12.46
N LEU A 190 30.88 28.53 -11.42
CA LEU A 190 29.63 28.22 -10.75
C LEU A 190 29.87 28.46 -9.28
N VAL A 191 29.71 29.70 -8.83
CA VAL A 191 30.02 30.09 -7.45
C VAL A 191 28.73 30.45 -6.73
N VAL A 192 28.44 29.81 -5.62
CA VAL A 192 27.25 30.10 -4.81
C VAL A 192 27.62 31.10 -3.72
N SER A 193 26.82 32.15 -3.58
CA SER A 193 27.04 33.18 -2.59
C SER A 193 25.73 33.62 -1.92
N GLY A 194 25.84 34.08 -0.68
CA GLY A 194 24.71 34.59 0.10
C GLY A 194 24.78 36.09 0.30
N THR A 195 23.63 36.75 0.29
CA THR A 195 23.47 38.16 0.67
C THR A 195 22.33 38.30 1.68
N GLY A 196 22.48 39.22 2.63
CA GLY A 196 21.52 39.45 3.71
C GLY A 196 22.04 40.53 4.67
N GLN A 197 21.15 41.16 5.43
CA GLN A 197 21.52 42.28 6.31
C GLN A 197 22.22 41.83 7.60
N ALA A 198 21.91 40.63 8.10
CA ALA A 198 22.46 40.06 9.32
C ALA A 198 23.47 38.93 9.03
N LEU A 199 24.49 39.22 8.22
CA LEU A 199 25.55 38.27 7.87
C LEU A 199 26.91 38.92 8.07
N VAL A 200 27.77 38.25 8.85
CA VAL A 200 29.18 38.61 8.99
C VAL A 200 30.03 37.67 8.13
N PRO A 201 30.66 38.15 7.04
CA PRO A 201 31.43 37.29 6.13
C PRO A 201 32.68 36.68 6.81
N LEU A 202 32.82 35.37 6.70
CA LEU A 202 34.03 34.63 7.09
C LEU A 202 34.95 34.37 5.89
N VAL A 203 34.33 34.08 4.75
CA VAL A 203 35.03 33.74 3.50
C VAL A 203 34.34 34.48 2.36
N THR A 204 35.13 35.16 1.54
CA THR A 204 34.65 35.92 0.39
C THR A 204 35.41 35.56 -0.88
N THR A 205 34.90 35.96 -2.03
CA THR A 205 35.67 36.02 -3.27
C THR A 205 36.46 37.33 -3.35
N SER A 206 37.39 37.46 -4.31
CA SER A 206 38.11 38.72 -4.53
C SER A 206 37.20 39.89 -4.91
N ASP A 207 36.03 39.62 -5.49
CA ASP A 207 35.02 40.63 -5.85
C ASP A 207 33.97 40.87 -4.75
N GLY A 208 34.16 40.29 -3.56
CA GLY A 208 33.36 40.57 -2.36
C GLY A 208 32.09 39.75 -2.20
N ARG A 209 31.89 38.67 -2.98
CA ARG A 209 30.76 37.75 -2.77
C ARG A 209 31.02 36.90 -1.54
N THR A 210 30.03 36.81 -0.65
CA THR A 210 30.13 36.03 0.58
C THR A 210 29.92 34.54 0.32
N LEU A 211 30.95 33.74 0.57
CA LEU A 211 30.96 32.28 0.39
C LEU A 211 30.60 31.53 1.68
N ALA A 212 30.98 32.09 2.83
CA ALA A 212 30.55 31.61 4.14
C ALA A 212 30.44 32.80 5.11
N ALA A 213 29.48 32.76 6.02
CA ALA A 213 29.23 33.79 7.02
C ALA A 213 28.60 33.18 8.28
N TYR A 214 28.69 33.87 9.41
CA TYR A 214 27.80 33.60 10.55
C TYR A 214 26.70 34.66 10.63
N ARG A 215 25.60 34.31 11.29
CA ARG A 215 24.47 35.22 11.52
C ARG A 215 24.85 36.24 12.60
N ASP A 216 24.63 37.51 12.29
CA ASP A 216 24.69 38.57 13.31
C ASP A 216 23.38 38.55 14.10
N ASP A 217 23.40 37.91 15.26
CA ASP A 217 22.24 37.67 16.11
C ASP A 217 22.46 38.15 17.55
N ASN A 218 23.36 39.12 17.72
CA ASN A 218 23.84 39.65 18.99
C ASN A 218 24.49 38.59 19.92
N GLY A 219 24.88 37.42 19.43
CA GLY A 219 25.64 36.45 20.22
C GLY A 219 27.12 36.83 20.38
N TYR A 220 27.77 36.23 21.38
CA TYR A 220 29.20 36.41 21.64
C TYR A 220 30.07 35.30 21.03
N TYR A 221 30.71 35.58 19.89
CA TYR A 221 31.46 34.59 19.11
C TYR A 221 32.91 35.03 18.79
N PRO A 222 33.77 35.23 19.81
CA PRO A 222 35.10 35.83 19.62
C PRO A 222 36.03 35.05 18.69
N SER A 223 35.83 33.73 18.57
CA SER A 223 36.61 32.91 17.64
C SER A 223 36.19 33.13 16.18
N LEU A 224 34.91 33.37 15.93
CA LEU A 224 34.38 33.72 14.60
C LEU A 224 34.65 35.19 14.25
N ASP A 225 34.52 36.11 15.21
CA ASP A 225 34.86 37.54 15.01
C ASP A 225 36.31 37.69 14.54
N ARG A 226 37.26 36.98 15.17
CA ARG A 226 38.67 36.96 14.75
C ARG A 226 38.86 36.41 13.34
N LEU A 227 38.10 35.39 12.95
CA LEU A 227 38.18 34.82 11.61
C LEU A 227 37.61 35.78 10.55
N ALA A 228 36.61 36.58 10.92
CA ALA A 228 36.02 37.63 10.10
C ALA A 228 36.81 38.96 10.10
N ASP A 229 37.87 39.08 10.91
CA ASP A 229 38.58 40.34 11.20
C ASP A 229 37.62 41.46 11.65
N VAL A 230 36.62 41.08 12.45
CA VAL A 230 35.70 42.00 13.10
C VAL A 230 36.21 42.27 14.51
N GLU A 231 36.37 43.54 14.84
CA GLU A 231 36.79 43.93 16.18
C GLU A 231 35.72 43.51 17.19
N PRO A 232 36.04 42.68 18.21
CA PRO A 232 35.07 42.30 19.21
C PRO A 232 34.59 43.57 19.94
N PRO A 233 33.28 43.72 20.20
CA PRO A 233 32.75 44.92 20.80
C PRO A 233 33.39 45.16 22.16
N THR A 234 33.68 46.42 22.43
CA THR A 234 34.29 46.92 23.66
C THR A 234 33.35 46.91 24.87
N VAL A 235 32.08 46.54 24.68
CA VAL A 235 31.05 46.49 25.73
C VAL A 235 31.15 45.17 26.48
N GLU A 236 31.34 45.25 27.80
CA GLU A 236 31.35 44.08 28.68
C GLU A 236 30.02 43.31 28.63
N PRO A 237 30.06 41.97 28.76
CA PRO A 237 28.87 41.13 28.70
C PRO A 237 27.84 41.53 29.77
N SER A 238 26.64 41.90 29.34
CA SER A 238 25.49 42.07 30.22
C SER A 238 25.08 40.70 30.77
N GLY A 239 24.70 40.66 32.05
CA GLY A 239 24.20 39.44 32.70
C GLY A 239 22.93 38.85 32.05
N PRO A 240 22.31 37.82 32.64
CA PRO A 240 21.33 36.92 32.01
C PRO A 240 20.01 37.57 31.53
N GLU A 241 19.85 38.88 31.70
CA GLU A 241 18.76 39.67 31.17
C GLU A 241 19.38 40.80 30.35
N GLY A 242 19.41 40.63 29.02
CA GLY A 242 20.04 41.54 28.05
C GLY A 242 19.34 42.89 27.89
N GLU A 243 19.14 43.62 28.98
CA GLU A 243 18.47 44.93 28.98
C GLU A 243 19.36 46.08 28.49
N ASP A 244 20.68 45.88 28.31
CA ASP A 244 21.63 46.97 27.99
C ASP A 244 22.33 46.86 26.62
N GLY A 245 21.76 46.12 25.66
CA GLY A 245 22.32 46.05 24.29
C GLY A 245 23.66 45.32 24.19
N GLY A 246 24.06 44.58 25.22
CA GLY A 246 25.22 43.70 25.21
C GLY A 246 24.99 42.38 24.47
N ARG A 247 26.07 41.68 24.17
CA ARG A 247 26.02 40.38 23.49
C ARG A 247 25.55 39.26 24.42
N ASN A 248 24.72 38.37 23.90
CA ASN A 248 24.19 37.22 24.63
C ASN A 248 25.19 36.06 24.60
N MET A 249 25.66 35.66 25.80
CA MET A 249 26.65 34.59 25.99
C MET A 249 26.05 33.18 25.96
N ASP A 250 24.73 33.07 26.10
CA ASP A 250 24.02 31.78 26.12
C ASP A 250 23.69 31.27 24.71
N LEU A 251 23.92 32.10 23.69
CA LEU A 251 23.70 31.74 22.30
C LEU A 251 24.92 31.04 21.70
N HIS A 252 24.65 30.03 20.89
CA HIS A 252 25.61 29.40 20.01
C HIS A 252 25.45 29.84 18.55
N PRO A 253 26.56 29.96 17.80
CA PRO A 253 26.54 30.57 16.48
C PRO A 253 25.87 29.68 15.44
N VAL A 254 25.25 30.36 14.47
CA VAL A 254 24.70 29.77 13.25
C VAL A 254 25.56 30.21 12.07
N ILE A 255 26.30 29.27 11.49
CA ILE A 255 27.21 29.49 10.36
C ILE A 255 26.55 28.98 9.09
N LEU A 256 26.46 29.83 8.08
CA LEU A 256 25.93 29.54 6.75
C LEU A 256 27.11 29.44 5.77
N VAL A 257 27.29 28.27 5.18
CA VAL A 257 28.28 28.01 4.13
C VAL A 257 27.55 27.95 2.80
N PHE A 258 27.57 29.07 2.08
CA PHE A 258 26.89 29.21 0.80
C PHE A 258 27.62 28.45 -0.31
N GLU A 259 28.95 28.46 -0.32
CA GLU A 259 29.73 27.70 -1.29
C GLU A 259 30.17 26.35 -0.69
N PRO A 260 29.46 25.24 -0.99
CA PRO A 260 29.80 23.93 -0.43
C PRO A 260 31.16 23.41 -0.87
N ASP A 261 31.73 23.90 -1.98
CA ASP A 261 33.09 23.55 -2.40
C ASP A 261 34.17 24.04 -1.40
N LEU A 262 33.80 24.83 -0.37
CA LEU A 262 34.70 25.11 0.75
C LEU A 262 34.87 23.91 1.71
N MET A 263 33.95 22.94 1.65
CA MET A 263 33.82 21.87 2.64
C MET A 263 33.61 20.47 2.03
N ASP A 264 33.21 20.37 0.78
CA ASP A 264 32.95 19.10 0.11
C ASP A 264 34.25 18.37 -0.32
N ASN A 265 34.13 17.09 -0.67
CA ASN A 265 35.29 16.28 -1.07
C ASN A 265 36.01 16.84 -2.31
N TYR A 266 35.33 17.60 -3.17
CA TYR A 266 35.93 18.20 -4.36
C TYR A 266 36.86 19.36 -3.98
N GLY A 267 36.40 20.23 -3.09
CA GLY A 267 37.18 21.32 -2.49
C GLY A 267 38.33 20.84 -1.64
N LEU A 268 38.08 19.88 -0.75
CA LEU A 268 39.06 19.36 0.21
C LEU A 268 40.24 18.61 -0.45
N ALA A 269 40.17 18.31 -1.75
CA ALA A 269 41.32 17.84 -2.51
C ALA A 269 42.46 18.88 -2.54
N ASN A 270 42.14 20.17 -2.33
CA ASN A 270 43.11 21.25 -2.17
C ASN A 270 43.43 21.47 -0.68
N ARG A 271 44.73 21.42 -0.33
CA ARG A 271 45.19 21.54 1.06
C ARG A 271 44.79 22.88 1.72
N PRO A 272 45.02 24.06 1.12
CA PRO A 272 44.51 25.32 1.66
C PRO A 272 43.01 25.30 1.97
N THR A 273 42.17 24.80 1.04
CA THR A 273 40.72 24.70 1.26
C THR A 273 40.39 23.75 2.41
N ALA A 274 41.13 22.63 2.54
CA ALA A 274 40.96 21.70 3.66
C ALA A 274 41.31 22.32 5.02
N MET A 275 42.37 23.13 5.08
CA MET A 275 42.71 23.85 6.30
C MET A 275 41.68 24.93 6.64
N LEU A 276 41.15 25.64 5.64
CA LEU A 276 40.07 26.62 5.84
C LEU A 276 38.81 25.95 6.44
N ALA A 277 38.42 24.79 5.92
CA ALA A 277 37.27 24.06 6.43
C ALA A 277 37.45 23.67 7.92
N LEU A 278 38.67 23.24 8.30
CA LEU A 278 39.01 22.98 9.70
C LEU A 278 38.97 24.25 10.55
N ASP A 279 39.50 25.37 10.08
CA ASP A 279 39.51 26.63 10.82
C ASP A 279 38.09 27.12 11.13
N ILE A 280 37.14 26.96 10.19
CA ILE A 280 35.73 27.29 10.42
C ILE A 280 35.13 26.36 11.49
N LEU A 281 35.42 25.04 11.44
CA LEU A 281 34.95 24.09 12.44
C LEU A 281 35.59 24.34 13.82
N HIS A 282 36.85 24.73 13.86
CA HIS A 282 37.57 25.13 15.07
C HIS A 282 36.93 26.36 15.68
N ALA A 283 36.77 27.42 14.89
CA ALA A 283 36.18 28.67 15.34
C ALA A 283 34.76 28.46 15.87
N ALA A 284 33.97 27.59 15.23
CA ALA A 284 32.66 27.18 15.73
C ALA A 284 32.76 26.44 17.07
N ALA A 285 33.67 25.47 17.19
CA ALA A 285 33.76 24.57 18.34
C ALA A 285 34.37 25.20 19.59
N VAL A 286 35.35 26.10 19.45
CA VAL A 286 36.13 26.68 20.56
C VAL A 286 35.22 27.26 21.62
N ASP A 287 34.23 28.06 21.21
CA ASP A 287 33.36 28.79 22.14
C ASP A 287 32.37 27.83 22.84
N SER A 288 32.14 26.64 22.28
CA SER A 288 31.31 25.59 22.91
C SER A 288 32.06 24.70 23.91
N GLY A 289 33.40 24.78 23.96
CA GLY A 289 34.24 23.93 24.81
C GLY A 289 34.21 22.43 24.49
N SER A 290 33.53 22.01 23.42
CA SER A 290 33.34 20.61 23.04
C SER A 290 34.12 20.26 21.78
N ARG A 291 34.91 19.17 21.84
CA ARG A 291 35.54 18.53 20.67
C ARG A 291 34.68 17.41 20.08
N ALA A 292 33.39 17.68 19.91
CA ALA A 292 32.46 16.78 19.22
C ALA A 292 31.89 17.45 17.98
N ILE A 293 31.81 16.71 16.88
CA ILE A 293 31.15 17.13 15.65
C ILE A 293 30.16 16.06 15.24
N THR A 294 28.89 16.44 15.11
CA THR A 294 27.83 15.56 14.64
C THR A 294 27.40 16.00 13.25
N PHE A 295 27.40 15.07 12.30
CA PHE A 295 26.85 15.30 10.96
C PHE A 295 25.43 14.76 10.88
N ASP A 296 24.49 15.62 10.52
CA ASP A 296 23.15 15.20 10.17
C ASP A 296 23.13 14.52 8.79
N LEU A 297 22.47 13.38 8.72
CA LEU A 297 22.18 12.69 7.47
C LEU A 297 20.67 12.74 7.14
N SER A 298 19.83 13.21 8.07
CA SER A 298 18.39 13.17 7.94
C SER A 298 17.85 14.16 6.92
N LEU A 299 18.29 15.43 6.99
CA LEU A 299 17.95 16.48 6.04
C LEU A 299 18.61 16.26 4.67
N ALA A 300 19.61 15.38 4.62
CA ALA A 300 20.21 14.87 3.38
C ALA A 300 19.42 13.71 2.75
N GLY A 301 18.21 13.42 3.24
CA GLY A 301 17.33 12.36 2.72
C GLY A 301 17.64 10.96 3.25
N LEU A 302 18.51 10.80 4.27
CA LEU A 302 18.76 9.52 4.94
C LEU A 302 18.09 9.41 6.31
N GLY A 303 17.11 10.26 6.61
CA GLY A 303 16.42 10.28 7.90
C GLY A 303 15.78 8.94 8.20
N GLY A 304 15.62 8.65 9.50
CA GLY A 304 14.77 7.53 9.92
C GLY A 304 13.39 7.71 9.31
N ARG A 305 12.90 6.70 8.57
CA ARG A 305 11.54 6.71 8.03
C ARG A 305 10.54 6.82 9.19
N PRO A 306 9.37 7.47 8.99
CA PRO A 306 8.35 7.60 10.01
C PRO A 306 8.02 6.24 10.64
N ASN A 307 7.57 6.25 11.90
CA ASN A 307 7.18 5.02 12.57
C ASN A 307 6.17 4.23 11.69
N LEU A 308 6.14 2.89 11.79
CA LEU A 308 5.30 2.04 10.93
C LEU A 308 3.81 2.41 10.98
N LEU A 309 3.36 2.94 12.11
CA LEU A 309 2.00 3.41 12.35
C LEU A 309 1.74 4.69 11.55
N THR A 310 2.63 5.67 11.62
CA THR A 310 2.59 6.89 10.81
C THR A 310 2.64 6.56 9.32
N LEU A 311 3.52 5.64 8.90
CA LEU A 311 3.59 5.19 7.51
C LEU A 311 2.26 4.56 7.05
N ALA A 312 1.54 3.87 7.93
CA ALA A 312 0.22 3.30 7.63
C ALA A 312 -0.89 4.36 7.45
N PHE A 313 -0.72 5.58 7.98
CA PHE A 313 -1.69 6.68 7.89
C PHE A 313 -1.33 7.77 6.87
N GLU A 314 -0.18 7.66 6.20
CA GLU A 314 0.24 8.59 5.15
C GLU A 314 -0.07 8.04 3.73
N PRO A 315 -0.38 8.90 2.75
CA PRO A 315 -0.48 8.49 1.35
C PRO A 315 0.84 7.89 0.83
N PRO A 316 0.83 6.79 0.04
CA PRO A 316 -0.34 6.08 -0.50
C PRO A 316 -0.91 4.98 0.41
N PHE A 317 -0.27 4.65 1.54
CA PHE A 317 -0.63 3.49 2.36
C PHE A 317 -1.93 3.67 3.13
N LEU A 318 -2.35 4.90 3.40
CA LEU A 318 -3.63 5.22 4.03
C LEU A 318 -4.80 4.48 3.35
N ALA A 319 -4.83 4.45 2.02
CA ALA A 319 -5.89 3.75 1.27
C ALA A 319 -5.88 2.24 1.54
N ALA A 320 -4.69 1.63 1.61
CA ALA A 320 -4.53 0.22 1.92
C ALA A 320 -4.93 -0.09 3.39
N THR A 321 -4.54 0.77 4.33
CA THR A 321 -4.89 0.66 5.75
C THR A 321 -6.41 0.77 5.96
N VAL A 322 -7.05 1.77 5.35
CA VAL A 322 -8.51 1.93 5.38
C VAL A 322 -9.19 0.74 4.72
N GLY A 323 -8.70 0.28 3.55
CA GLY A 323 -9.24 -0.90 2.87
C GLY A 323 -9.14 -2.17 3.72
N LEU A 324 -8.01 -2.39 4.40
CA LEU A 324 -7.82 -3.50 5.33
C LEU A 324 -8.80 -3.41 6.50
N LEU A 325 -8.97 -2.21 7.08
CA LEU A 325 -9.86 -1.98 8.21
C LEU A 325 -11.33 -2.20 7.82
N LEU A 326 -11.76 -1.70 6.66
CA LEU A 326 -13.09 -1.96 6.10
C LEU A 326 -13.32 -3.44 5.81
N THR A 327 -12.30 -4.15 5.31
CA THR A 327 -12.40 -5.59 5.04
C THR A 327 -12.54 -6.38 6.34
N LEU A 328 -11.73 -6.06 7.36
CA LEU A 328 -11.84 -6.66 8.69
C LEU A 328 -13.21 -6.39 9.31
N LEU A 329 -13.71 -5.16 9.17
CA LEU A 329 -15.03 -4.79 9.66
C LEU A 329 -16.16 -5.51 8.91
N ALA A 330 -16.08 -5.63 7.58
CA ALA A 330 -17.04 -6.36 6.78
C ALA A 330 -17.05 -7.87 7.11
N VAL A 331 -15.89 -8.47 7.38
CA VAL A 331 -15.78 -9.87 7.79
C VAL A 331 -16.29 -10.07 9.22
N GLY A 332 -15.92 -9.19 10.14
CA GLY A 332 -16.46 -9.17 11.50
C GLY A 332 -17.98 -9.05 11.46
N TRP A 333 -18.49 -8.06 10.75
CA TRP A 333 -19.93 -7.86 10.51
C TRP A 333 -20.58 -9.11 9.93
N ARG A 334 -19.99 -9.73 8.91
CA ARG A 334 -20.49 -10.98 8.32
C ARG A 334 -20.44 -12.17 9.29
N ALA A 335 -19.50 -12.19 10.24
CA ALA A 335 -19.44 -13.23 11.27
C ALA A 335 -20.56 -13.08 12.31
N PHE A 336 -20.93 -11.84 12.66
CA PHE A 336 -22.02 -11.55 13.61
C PHE A 336 -23.41 -11.57 12.95
N CYS A 337 -23.52 -11.14 11.70
CA CYS A 337 -24.73 -11.26 10.88
C CYS A 337 -24.85 -12.67 10.33
N ARG A 338 -25.24 -13.60 11.20
CA ARG A 338 -25.63 -14.97 10.84
C ARG A 338 -26.74 -14.91 9.78
N PHE A 339 -26.39 -15.15 8.52
CA PHE A 339 -27.39 -15.50 7.51
C PHE A 339 -28.07 -16.78 7.97
N GLY A 340 -29.40 -16.76 8.01
CA GLY A 340 -30.24 -17.85 8.48
C GLY A 340 -30.04 -19.17 7.71
N PRO A 341 -30.84 -20.19 8.04
CA PRO A 341 -30.72 -21.50 7.40
C PRO A 341 -30.65 -21.35 5.87
N PRO A 342 -29.70 -22.02 5.18
CA PRO A 342 -29.63 -21.97 3.73
C PRO A 342 -31.01 -22.28 3.17
N ARG A 343 -31.52 -21.43 2.27
CA ARG A 343 -32.81 -21.66 1.61
C ARG A 343 -32.67 -22.94 0.79
N THR A 344 -33.18 -24.03 1.33
CA THR A 344 -33.30 -25.29 0.60
C THR A 344 -34.22 -25.04 -0.57
N ALA A 345 -33.79 -25.41 -1.78
CA ALA A 345 -34.66 -25.37 -2.94
C ALA A 345 -35.97 -26.13 -2.60
N PRO A 346 -37.14 -25.60 -2.99
CA PRO A 346 -38.39 -26.31 -2.77
C PRO A 346 -38.28 -27.71 -3.42
N PRO A 347 -38.83 -28.76 -2.79
CA PRO A 347 -38.75 -30.10 -3.33
C PRO A 347 -39.29 -30.13 -4.77
N SER A 348 -38.54 -30.76 -5.67
CA SER A 348 -38.86 -30.83 -7.11
C SER A 348 -40.14 -31.58 -7.44
N ILE A 349 -40.78 -32.19 -6.44
CA ILE A 349 -42.00 -32.97 -6.56
C ILE A 349 -42.97 -32.50 -5.45
N PRO A 350 -44.07 -31.80 -5.80
CA PRO A 350 -45.10 -31.45 -4.82
C PRO A 350 -45.80 -32.74 -4.32
N PRO A 351 -46.03 -32.90 -3.01
CA PRO A 351 -46.79 -34.03 -2.50
C PRO A 351 -48.25 -33.94 -2.97
N GLY A 352 -48.73 -34.99 -3.63
CA GLY A 352 -50.10 -35.03 -4.15
C GLY A 352 -50.43 -36.36 -4.83
N LYS A 353 -51.68 -36.81 -4.68
CA LYS A 353 -52.19 -38.02 -5.35
C LYS A 353 -52.08 -37.92 -6.87
N THR A 354 -52.24 -36.71 -7.43
CA THR A 354 -52.07 -36.40 -8.85
C THR A 354 -50.64 -36.63 -9.33
N THR A 355 -49.65 -36.21 -8.54
CA THR A 355 -48.22 -36.41 -8.84
C THR A 355 -47.83 -37.88 -8.82
N LEU A 356 -48.38 -38.67 -7.87
CA LEU A 356 -48.16 -40.11 -7.82
C LEU A 356 -48.71 -40.81 -9.07
N VAL A 357 -49.93 -40.44 -9.48
CA VAL A 357 -50.57 -41.00 -10.69
C VAL A 357 -49.77 -40.65 -11.94
N ALA A 358 -49.36 -39.38 -12.09
CA ALA A 358 -48.56 -38.95 -13.24
C ALA A 358 -47.20 -39.66 -13.33
N ASN A 359 -46.50 -39.80 -12.20
CA ASN A 359 -45.20 -40.48 -12.13
C ASN A 359 -45.34 -41.98 -12.40
N SER A 360 -46.36 -42.63 -11.86
CA SER A 360 -46.62 -44.05 -12.08
C SER A 360 -46.99 -44.32 -13.54
N ALA A 361 -47.84 -43.48 -14.14
CA ALA A 361 -48.20 -43.57 -15.55
C ALA A 361 -46.98 -43.36 -16.46
N ALA A 362 -46.12 -42.38 -16.15
CA ALA A 362 -44.89 -42.13 -16.89
C ALA A 362 -43.91 -43.33 -16.77
N LEU A 363 -43.81 -43.95 -15.59
CA LEU A 363 -42.98 -45.13 -15.37
C LEU A 363 -43.46 -46.31 -16.21
N ILE A 364 -44.77 -46.61 -16.18
CA ILE A 364 -45.36 -47.72 -16.94
C ILE A 364 -45.20 -47.48 -18.45
N ARG A 365 -45.40 -46.23 -18.91
CA ARG A 365 -45.16 -45.84 -20.31
C ARG A 365 -43.70 -46.07 -20.70
N ARG A 366 -42.73 -45.66 -19.88
CA ARG A 366 -41.30 -45.82 -20.17
C ARG A 366 -40.85 -47.28 -20.12
N ALA A 367 -41.47 -48.11 -19.27
CA ALA A 367 -41.22 -49.54 -19.18
C ALA A 367 -41.83 -50.35 -20.33
N GLY A 368 -42.67 -49.74 -21.18
CA GLY A 368 -43.31 -50.42 -22.33
C GLY A 368 -44.37 -51.46 -21.94
N ARG A 369 -44.79 -51.52 -20.67
CA ARG A 369 -45.70 -52.56 -20.14
C ARG A 369 -47.18 -52.13 -20.11
N LEU A 370 -47.61 -51.35 -21.10
CA LEU A 370 -48.99 -50.86 -21.20
C LEU A 370 -50.05 -51.98 -21.25
N HIS A 371 -49.70 -53.14 -21.81
CA HIS A 371 -50.57 -54.33 -21.86
C HIS A 371 -50.97 -54.86 -20.46
N LEU A 372 -50.24 -54.54 -19.39
CA LEU A 372 -50.61 -54.94 -18.03
C LEU A 372 -51.73 -54.07 -17.45
N LEU A 373 -52.02 -52.92 -18.06
CA LEU A 373 -53.06 -51.99 -17.62
C LEU A 373 -54.39 -52.19 -18.34
N THR A 374 -54.43 -52.92 -19.46
CA THR A 374 -55.64 -53.05 -20.28
C THR A 374 -56.75 -53.78 -19.54
N VAL A 375 -56.47 -54.96 -18.97
CA VAL A 375 -57.46 -55.75 -18.21
C VAL A 375 -57.92 -55.02 -16.94
N PRO A 376 -57.03 -54.51 -16.06
CA PRO A 376 -57.47 -53.75 -14.88
C PRO A 376 -58.28 -52.48 -15.23
N PHE A 377 -58.00 -51.84 -16.36
CA PHE A 377 -58.75 -50.69 -16.82
C PHE A 377 -60.17 -51.07 -17.27
N VAL A 378 -60.31 -52.16 -18.03
CA VAL A 378 -61.62 -52.72 -18.41
C VAL A 378 -62.43 -53.08 -17.17
N ASP A 379 -61.81 -53.75 -16.20
CA ASP A 379 -62.48 -54.15 -14.96
C ASP A 379 -62.95 -52.94 -14.15
N ALA A 380 -62.10 -51.92 -14.01
CA ALA A 380 -62.45 -50.69 -13.31
C ALA A 380 -63.59 -49.91 -14.00
N LEU A 381 -63.61 -49.89 -15.35
CA LEU A 381 -64.71 -49.30 -16.11
C LEU A 381 -66.00 -50.12 -15.97
N ARG A 382 -65.91 -51.45 -16.04
CA ARG A 382 -67.04 -52.35 -15.82
C ARG A 382 -67.66 -52.12 -14.44
N GLU A 383 -66.85 -52.03 -13.39
CA GLU A 383 -67.34 -51.76 -12.04
C GLU A 383 -68.07 -50.41 -11.93
N ARG A 384 -67.59 -49.37 -12.62
CA ARG A 384 -68.27 -48.06 -12.68
C ARG A 384 -69.61 -48.15 -13.38
N LEU A 385 -69.68 -48.84 -14.53
CA LEU A 385 -70.93 -49.02 -15.26
C LEU A 385 -71.93 -49.89 -14.47
N VAL A 386 -71.46 -50.95 -13.81
CA VAL A 386 -72.28 -51.76 -12.90
C VAL A 386 -72.88 -50.90 -11.79
N ALA A 387 -72.06 -50.06 -11.16
CA ALA A 387 -72.52 -49.17 -10.10
C ALA A 387 -73.53 -48.12 -10.61
N ARG A 388 -73.32 -47.59 -11.82
CA ARG A 388 -74.15 -46.55 -12.43
C ARG A 388 -75.50 -47.08 -12.95
N LEU A 389 -75.49 -48.24 -13.59
CA LEU A 389 -76.68 -48.89 -14.17
C LEU A 389 -77.50 -49.66 -13.12
N GLY A 390 -77.10 -49.62 -11.84
CA GLY A 390 -77.80 -50.33 -10.76
C GLY A 390 -77.71 -51.85 -10.85
N LEU A 391 -76.72 -52.38 -11.57
CA LEU A 391 -76.51 -53.82 -11.73
C LEU A 391 -75.92 -54.43 -10.44
N ARG A 392 -76.10 -55.74 -10.26
CA ARG A 392 -75.59 -56.45 -9.08
C ARG A 392 -74.06 -56.35 -9.01
N ARG A 393 -73.55 -55.73 -7.95
CA ARG A 393 -72.10 -55.63 -7.69
C ARG A 393 -71.50 -57.03 -7.45
N GLY A 394 -70.30 -57.26 -7.98
CA GLY A 394 -69.55 -58.51 -7.81
C GLY A 394 -70.02 -59.68 -8.69
N ALA A 395 -70.93 -59.46 -9.64
CA ALA A 395 -71.28 -60.47 -10.64
C ALA A 395 -70.13 -60.66 -11.65
N ALA A 396 -69.98 -61.89 -12.17
CA ALA A 396 -68.93 -62.23 -13.13
C ALA A 396 -69.11 -61.44 -14.44
N ALA A 397 -68.02 -61.10 -15.11
CA ALA A 397 -68.03 -60.35 -16.37
C ALA A 397 -68.96 -60.98 -17.43
N GLU A 398 -68.99 -62.31 -17.51
CA GLU A 398 -69.84 -63.08 -18.41
C GLU A 398 -71.35 -62.86 -18.19
N GLN A 399 -71.75 -62.46 -16.98
CA GLN A 399 -73.14 -62.18 -16.63
C GLN A 399 -73.48 -60.69 -16.77
N VAL A 400 -72.48 -59.83 -16.57
CA VAL A 400 -72.64 -58.37 -16.55
C VAL A 400 -72.56 -57.78 -17.95
N ASP A 401 -71.59 -58.21 -18.76
CA ASP A 401 -71.30 -57.61 -20.07
C ASP A 401 -72.51 -57.70 -21.02
N PRO A 402 -73.27 -58.83 -21.10
CA PRO A 402 -74.50 -58.89 -21.90
C PRO A 402 -75.61 -57.93 -21.43
N LEU A 403 -75.67 -57.63 -20.13
CA LEU A 403 -76.65 -56.69 -19.59
C LEU A 403 -76.28 -55.23 -19.93
N ILE A 404 -74.99 -54.92 -19.91
CA ILE A 404 -74.46 -53.62 -20.37
C ILE A 404 -74.74 -53.48 -21.87
N ASP A 405 -74.44 -54.50 -22.67
CA ASP A 405 -74.72 -54.51 -24.12
C ASP A 405 -76.21 -54.31 -24.43
N ALA A 406 -77.10 -54.98 -23.71
CA ALA A 406 -78.55 -54.83 -23.87
C ALA A 406 -79.06 -53.43 -23.46
N HIS A 407 -78.36 -52.73 -22.58
CA HIS A 407 -78.68 -51.35 -22.23
C HIS A 407 -78.16 -50.39 -23.31
N LEU A 408 -76.92 -50.58 -23.75
CA LEU A 408 -76.28 -49.81 -24.81
C LEU A 408 -77.07 -49.89 -26.13
N ALA A 409 -77.49 -51.09 -26.55
CA ALA A 409 -78.26 -51.29 -27.77
C ALA A 409 -79.64 -50.60 -27.76
N ARG A 410 -80.21 -50.34 -26.57
CA ARG A 410 -81.48 -49.60 -26.45
C ARG A 410 -81.31 -48.09 -26.65
N LEU A 411 -80.15 -47.54 -26.27
CA LEU A 411 -79.87 -46.10 -26.38
C LEU A 411 -79.19 -45.76 -27.71
N HIS A 412 -78.28 -46.62 -28.17
CA HIS A 412 -77.45 -46.42 -29.35
C HIS A 412 -77.38 -47.72 -30.18
N PRO A 413 -78.39 -48.01 -31.01
CA PRO A 413 -78.49 -49.27 -31.77
C PRO A 413 -77.30 -49.56 -32.70
N ASP A 414 -76.65 -48.51 -33.22
CA ASP A 414 -75.52 -48.61 -34.16
C ASP A 414 -74.14 -48.67 -33.47
N SER A 415 -74.09 -48.64 -32.14
CA SER A 415 -72.84 -48.63 -31.38
C SER A 415 -72.27 -50.03 -31.17
N MET A 416 -70.94 -50.13 -31.05
CA MET A 416 -70.27 -51.41 -30.79
C MET A 416 -70.62 -51.91 -29.38
N PRO A 417 -70.96 -53.20 -29.20
CA PRO A 417 -71.17 -53.79 -27.88
C PRO A 417 -69.97 -53.56 -26.94
N PHE A 418 -70.27 -53.25 -25.67
CA PHE A 418 -69.27 -53.09 -24.62
C PHE A 418 -68.41 -54.36 -24.47
N SER A 419 -69.03 -55.55 -24.53
CA SER A 419 -68.31 -56.83 -24.46
C SER A 419 -67.22 -56.96 -25.55
N ILE A 420 -67.51 -56.51 -26.77
CA ILE A 420 -66.58 -56.54 -27.90
C ILE A 420 -65.47 -55.51 -27.71
N ALA A 421 -65.81 -54.29 -27.31
CA ALA A 421 -64.82 -53.24 -27.04
C ALA A 421 -63.88 -53.60 -25.88
N ALA A 422 -64.43 -54.22 -24.82
CA ALA A 422 -63.69 -54.73 -23.68
C ALA A 422 -62.71 -55.84 -24.09
N ALA A 423 -63.16 -56.80 -24.90
CA ALA A 423 -62.31 -57.86 -25.44
C ALA A 423 -61.20 -57.32 -26.35
N GLN A 424 -61.49 -56.32 -27.19
CA GLN A 424 -60.51 -55.67 -28.05
C GLN A 424 -59.40 -54.97 -27.24
N LEU A 425 -59.76 -54.28 -26.15
CA LEU A 425 -58.77 -53.66 -25.27
C LEU A 425 -57.95 -54.71 -24.50
N ALA A 426 -58.58 -55.77 -24.00
CA ALA A 426 -57.89 -56.85 -23.31
C ALA A 426 -56.86 -57.56 -24.20
N ALA A 427 -57.16 -57.72 -25.50
CA ALA A 427 -56.26 -58.32 -26.49
C ALA A 427 -55.21 -57.34 -27.07
N ALA A 428 -55.26 -56.06 -26.72
CA ALA A 428 -54.38 -55.05 -27.30
C ALA A 428 -52.97 -55.09 -26.67
N HIS A 429 -51.99 -55.62 -27.42
CA HIS A 429 -50.60 -55.69 -26.97
C HIS A 429 -49.76 -54.48 -27.41
N ARG A 430 -50.17 -53.76 -28.46
CA ARG A 430 -49.44 -52.57 -28.96
C ARG A 430 -49.98 -51.30 -28.30
N PRO A 431 -49.09 -50.34 -27.92
CA PRO A 431 -49.49 -49.09 -27.29
C PRO A 431 -50.55 -48.29 -28.06
N ALA A 432 -50.42 -48.20 -29.39
CA ALA A 432 -51.35 -47.44 -30.23
C ALA A 432 -52.74 -48.10 -30.28
N ASP A 433 -52.79 -49.43 -30.34
CA ASP A 433 -54.04 -50.19 -30.37
C ASP A 433 -54.74 -50.15 -29.02
N ALA A 434 -53.99 -50.25 -27.92
CA ALA A 434 -54.52 -50.13 -26.56
C ALA A 434 -55.11 -48.74 -26.29
N VAL A 435 -54.46 -47.65 -26.74
CA VAL A 435 -54.99 -46.29 -26.57
C VAL A 435 -56.26 -46.10 -27.40
N ARG A 436 -56.29 -46.57 -28.66
CA ARG A 436 -57.47 -46.47 -29.53
C ARG A 436 -58.65 -47.25 -28.96
N ALA A 437 -58.43 -48.49 -28.52
CA ALA A 437 -59.46 -49.32 -27.91
C ALA A 437 -59.95 -48.74 -26.56
N ALA A 438 -59.04 -48.19 -25.75
CA ALA A 438 -59.41 -47.50 -24.50
C ALA A 438 -60.22 -46.22 -24.75
N GLN A 439 -59.90 -45.46 -25.80
CA GLN A 439 -60.70 -44.30 -26.23
C GLN A 439 -62.10 -44.73 -26.67
N ALA A 440 -62.21 -45.77 -27.51
CA ALA A 440 -63.50 -46.31 -27.93
C ALA A 440 -64.34 -46.76 -26.73
N LEU A 441 -63.73 -47.51 -25.79
CA LEU A 441 -64.40 -47.98 -24.58
C LEU A 441 -64.85 -46.83 -23.66
N HIS A 442 -64.05 -45.78 -23.54
CA HIS A 442 -64.41 -44.59 -22.76
C HIS A 442 -65.51 -43.74 -23.43
N THR A 443 -65.55 -43.69 -24.76
CA THR A 443 -66.67 -43.07 -25.48
C THR A 443 -67.96 -43.84 -25.21
N LEU A 444 -67.94 -45.17 -25.27
CA LEU A 444 -69.11 -45.99 -24.93
C LEU A 444 -69.55 -45.80 -23.47
N GLU A 445 -68.61 -45.66 -22.52
CA GLU A 445 -68.91 -45.31 -21.13
C GLU A 445 -69.66 -43.97 -21.02
N LYS A 446 -69.26 -42.97 -21.83
CA LYS A 446 -69.93 -41.66 -21.88
C LYS A 446 -71.29 -41.71 -22.54
N ASP A 447 -71.47 -42.54 -23.56
CA ASP A 447 -72.76 -42.71 -24.23
C ASP A 447 -73.77 -43.46 -23.32
N LEU A 448 -73.26 -44.26 -22.38
CA LEU A 448 -74.03 -44.91 -21.30
C LEU A 448 -74.24 -44.01 -20.06
N ALA A 449 -73.59 -42.85 -20.02
CA ALA A 449 -73.57 -41.96 -18.86
C ALA A 449 -74.71 -40.94 -18.92
#